data_AF-K6V3Q4-F1
#
_entry.id   AF-K6V3Q4-F1
#
_cell.length_a   1.000
_cell.length_b   1.000
_cell.length_c   1.000
_cell.angle_alpha   90.00
_cell.angle_beta   90.00
_cell.angle_gamma   90.00
#
_symmetry.space_group_name_H-M   'P 1'
#
loop_
_entity.id
_entity.type
_entity.pdbx_description
1 polymer ?
#
loop_
_entity_poly.entity_id
_entity_poly.type
_entity_poly.pdbx_seq_one_letter_code
_entity_poly.pdbx_strand_id
1 'polypeptide(L)'
;MTRAIQTAGLTKADITHINAHATSTPIGDTAEAAGINAAIGQHAAVYAPKSALGHSIGAVGALESVLTIKSVEEGVIPPTLNLENQDPECELDVVHGEARHGQIDYALNNSFGFGGHNVALAIGRY
;
A
#
# COMPACT_ATOMS: atom_id res chain seq x y z
N MET A 1 -7.65 -5.25 5.57
CA MET A 1 -6.38 -5.00 6.28
C MET A 1 -6.35 -5.64 7.66
N THR A 2 -7.14 -5.21 8.64
CA THR A 2 -7.12 -5.73 10.03
C THR A 2 -7.18 -7.27 10.11
N ARG A 3 -8.03 -7.91 9.30
CA ARG A 3 -8.12 -9.38 9.28
C ARG A 3 -6.83 -10.05 8.81
N ALA A 4 -6.15 -9.49 7.80
CA ALA A 4 -4.89 -10.03 7.30
C ALA A 4 -3.78 -9.96 8.36
N ILE A 5 -3.68 -8.81 9.05
CA ILE A 5 -2.77 -8.60 10.18
C ILE A 5 -3.02 -9.65 11.29
N GLN A 6 -4.28 -9.82 11.69
CA GLN A 6 -4.66 -10.79 12.72
C GLN A 6 -4.36 -12.24 12.31
N THR A 7 -4.68 -12.62 11.07
CA THR A 7 -4.39 -13.96 10.54
C THR A 7 -2.88 -14.24 10.50
N ALA A 8 -2.06 -13.22 10.26
CA ALA A 8 -0.60 -13.32 10.31
C ALA A 8 -0.02 -13.32 11.74
N GLY A 9 -0.83 -13.13 12.78
CA GLY A 9 -0.36 -13.04 14.16
C GLY A 9 0.40 -11.75 14.48
N LEU A 10 0.18 -10.70 13.68
CA LEU A 10 0.86 -9.41 13.80
C LEU A 10 -0.02 -8.38 14.52
N THR A 11 0.60 -7.28 14.92
CA THR A 11 -0.05 -6.04 15.36
C THR A 11 -0.05 -5.00 14.26
N LYS A 12 -0.86 -3.96 14.42
CA LYS A 12 -0.87 -2.84 13.46
C LYS A 12 0.48 -2.12 13.33
N ALA A 13 1.28 -2.10 14.41
CA ALA A 13 2.56 -1.40 14.46
C ALA A 13 3.68 -2.14 13.73
N ASP A 14 3.49 -3.43 13.46
CA ASP A 14 4.45 -4.25 12.72
C ASP A 14 4.44 -3.90 11.21
N ILE A 15 3.34 -3.32 10.72
CA ILE A 15 3.17 -2.97 9.31
C ILE A 15 3.85 -1.62 9.03
N THR A 16 5.03 -1.66 8.43
CA THR A 16 5.82 -0.45 8.12
C THR A 16 5.72 -0.01 6.67
N HIS A 17 5.13 -0.85 5.81
CA HIS A 17 4.91 -0.54 4.41
C HIS A 17 3.52 -0.99 3.92
N ILE A 18 2.87 -0.14 3.14
CA ILE A 18 1.67 -0.50 2.38
C ILE A 18 1.91 -0.26 0.89
N ASN A 19 1.66 -1.29 0.11
CA ASN A 19 1.38 -1.16 -1.31
C ASN A 19 -0.13 -0.93 -1.48
N ALA A 20 -0.49 0.32 -1.78
CA ALA A 20 -1.87 0.77 -1.86
C ALA A 20 -2.50 0.44 -3.20
N HIS A 21 -3.82 0.22 -3.20
CA HIS A 21 -4.57 0.00 -4.43
C HIS A 21 -4.68 1.27 -5.27
N ALA A 22 -4.82 2.44 -4.65
CA ALA A 22 -4.82 3.81 -5.17
C ALA A 22 -4.91 3.90 -6.71
N THR A 23 -6.14 4.09 -7.19
CA THR A 23 -6.47 4.06 -8.62
C THR A 23 -6.33 5.44 -9.29
N SER A 24 -5.88 6.45 -8.54
CA SER A 24 -5.89 7.85 -8.96
C SER A 24 -7.32 8.38 -9.16
N THR A 25 -8.31 7.79 -8.48
CA THR A 25 -9.69 8.27 -8.49
C THR A 25 -9.97 9.02 -7.19
N PRO A 26 -10.58 10.21 -7.21
CA PRO A 26 -10.77 11.01 -5.99
C PRO A 26 -11.47 10.24 -4.87
N ILE A 27 -12.56 9.53 -5.20
CA ILE A 27 -13.32 8.76 -4.20
C ILE A 27 -12.54 7.53 -3.73
N GLY A 28 -11.88 6.81 -4.65
CA GLY A 28 -11.19 5.57 -4.31
C GLY A 28 -9.98 5.79 -3.41
N ASP A 29 -9.17 6.80 -3.74
CA ASP A 29 -7.92 7.08 -3.04
C ASP A 29 -8.21 7.65 -1.63
N THR A 30 -9.17 8.57 -1.48
CA THR A 30 -9.60 9.08 -0.17
C THR A 30 -10.23 7.97 0.69
N ALA A 31 -11.05 7.09 0.09
CA ALA A 31 -11.65 5.97 0.82
C ALA A 31 -10.59 4.95 1.29
N GLU A 32 -9.59 4.66 0.46
CA GLU A 32 -8.48 3.80 0.87
C GLU A 32 -7.64 4.45 1.97
N ALA A 33 -7.33 5.75 1.87
CA ALA A 33 -6.57 6.47 2.89
C ALA A 33 -7.27 6.41 4.26
N ALA A 34 -8.58 6.68 4.29
CA ALA A 34 -9.38 6.54 5.50
C ALA A 34 -9.38 5.09 6.03
N GLY A 35 -9.47 4.10 5.14
CA GLY A 35 -9.40 2.68 5.50
C GLY A 35 -8.06 2.27 6.10
N ILE A 36 -6.95 2.77 5.55
CA ILE A 36 -5.60 2.56 6.07
C ILE A 36 -5.46 3.17 7.46
N ASN A 37 -5.89 4.42 7.63
CA ASN A 37 -5.85 5.11 8.92
C ASN A 37 -6.67 4.39 10.00
N ALA A 38 -7.85 3.88 9.64
CA ALA A 38 -8.67 3.10 10.55
C ALA A 38 -8.03 1.74 10.91
N ALA A 39 -7.35 1.09 9.96
CA ALA A 39 -6.78 -0.23 10.17
C ALA A 39 -5.43 -0.22 10.92
N ILE A 40 -4.54 0.72 10.57
CA ILE A 40 -3.18 0.75 11.12
C ILE A 40 -2.68 2.12 11.60
N GLY A 41 -3.29 3.22 11.15
CA GLY A 41 -2.82 4.59 11.40
C GLY A 41 -1.87 5.13 10.33
N GLN A 42 -1.12 6.18 10.65
CA GLN A 42 -0.38 7.01 9.67
C GLN A 42 1.12 6.72 9.58
N HIS A 43 1.60 5.69 10.27
CA HIS A 43 3.04 5.46 10.48
C HIS A 43 3.74 4.68 9.37
N ALA A 44 2.97 4.00 8.51
CA ALA A 44 3.53 3.16 7.44
C ALA A 44 3.83 3.97 6.19
N ALA A 45 4.92 3.63 5.51
CA ALA A 45 5.27 4.16 4.21
C ALA A 45 4.33 3.59 3.13
N VAL A 46 3.65 4.46 2.38
CA VAL A 46 2.64 4.07 1.39
C VAL A 46 3.17 4.27 -0.03
N TYR A 47 2.99 3.27 -0.90
CA TYR A 47 3.36 3.32 -2.31
C TYR A 47 2.15 3.01 -3.19
N ALA A 48 1.92 3.82 -4.23
CA ALA A 48 0.88 3.58 -5.24
C ALA A 48 1.51 3.22 -6.60
N PRO A 49 1.72 1.93 -6.91
CA PRO A 49 2.46 1.48 -8.10
C PRO A 49 1.75 1.78 -9.42
N LYS A 50 0.43 1.97 -9.40
CA LYS A 50 -0.34 2.36 -10.59
C LYS A 50 0.10 3.71 -11.15
N SER A 51 0.73 4.56 -10.33
CA SER A 51 1.34 5.82 -10.77
C SER A 51 2.37 5.64 -11.89
N ALA A 52 3.06 4.50 -11.93
CA ALA A 52 4.06 4.17 -12.94
C ALA A 52 3.60 3.09 -13.92
N LEU A 53 2.85 2.10 -13.44
CA LEU A 53 2.55 0.88 -14.20
C LEU A 53 1.11 0.85 -14.77
N GLY A 54 0.27 1.80 -14.40
CA GLY A 54 -1.14 1.81 -14.75
C GLY A 54 -1.93 0.68 -14.09
N HIS A 55 -3.20 0.53 -14.49
CA HIS A 55 -4.12 -0.42 -13.87
C HIS A 55 -4.43 -1.61 -14.79
N SER A 56 -3.87 -2.77 -14.50
CA SER A 56 -4.07 -4.02 -15.25
C SER A 56 -5.29 -4.85 -14.80
N ILE A 57 -6.30 -4.18 -14.21
CA ILE A 57 -7.56 -4.76 -13.74
C ILE A 57 -7.32 -6.02 -12.89
N GLY A 58 -7.79 -7.20 -13.33
CA GLY A 58 -7.73 -8.43 -12.55
C GLY A 58 -6.30 -8.94 -12.29
N ALA A 59 -5.32 -8.52 -13.08
CA ALA A 59 -3.92 -8.88 -12.87
C ALA A 59 -3.22 -7.98 -11.85
N VAL A 60 -3.78 -6.82 -11.52
CA VAL A 60 -3.04 -5.77 -10.81
C VAL A 60 -2.66 -6.21 -9.40
N GLY A 61 -3.56 -6.87 -8.66
CA GLY A 61 -3.26 -7.32 -7.30
C GLY A 61 -2.14 -8.36 -7.24
N ALA A 62 -1.98 -9.18 -8.29
CA ALA A 62 -0.89 -10.13 -8.39
C ALA A 62 0.45 -9.43 -8.67
N LEU A 63 0.48 -8.50 -9.62
CA LEU A 63 1.65 -7.66 -9.89
C LEU A 63 2.08 -6.89 -8.64
N GLU A 64 1.13 -6.25 -7.96
CA GLU A 64 1.38 -5.47 -6.75
C GLU A 64 1.87 -6.34 -5.59
N SER A 65 1.40 -7.58 -5.49
CA SER A 65 1.93 -8.55 -4.51
C SER A 65 3.40 -8.87 -4.77
N VAL A 66 3.79 -9.05 -6.04
CA VAL A 66 5.20 -9.24 -6.41
C VAL A 66 6.03 -8.00 -6.03
N LEU A 67 5.53 -6.80 -6.32
CA LEU A 67 6.21 -5.55 -5.92
C LEU A 67 6.39 -5.46 -4.41
N THR A 68 5.37 -5.82 -3.60
CA THR A 68 5.49 -5.81 -2.15
C THR A 68 6.52 -6.83 -1.64
N ILE A 69 6.58 -8.02 -2.24
CA ILE A 69 7.62 -9.01 -1.93
C ILE A 69 9.00 -8.43 -2.23
N LYS A 70 9.19 -7.80 -3.40
CA LYS A 70 10.45 -7.16 -3.78
C LYS A 70 10.83 -6.03 -2.82
N SER A 71 9.88 -5.20 -2.39
CA SER A 71 10.13 -4.15 -1.39
C SER A 71 10.61 -4.75 -0.06
N VAL A 72 9.96 -5.81 0.42
CA VAL A 72 10.33 -6.50 1.67
C VAL A 72 11.70 -7.16 1.57
N GLU A 73 11.99 -7.81 0.44
CA GLU A 73 13.25 -8.50 0.16
C GLU A 73 14.43 -7.52 0.05
N GLU A 74 14.26 -6.44 -0.71
CA GLU A 74 15.35 -5.51 -1.05
C GLU A 74 15.44 -4.31 -0.09
N GLY A 75 14.41 -4.07 0.72
CA GLY A 75 14.35 -2.92 1.61
C GLY A 75 14.24 -1.59 0.85
N VAL A 76 13.51 -1.58 -0.27
CA VAL A 76 13.34 -0.42 -1.15
C VAL A 76 11.86 -0.21 -1.46
N ILE A 77 11.35 1.00 -1.25
CA ILE A 77 10.02 1.43 -1.65
C ILE A 77 10.17 2.44 -2.79
N PRO A 78 9.70 2.16 -4.01
CA PRO A 78 9.77 3.11 -5.12
C PRO A 78 8.94 4.37 -4.83
N PRO A 79 9.26 5.52 -5.46
CA PRO A 79 8.43 6.70 -5.36
C PRO A 79 7.13 6.52 -6.17
N THR A 80 6.02 6.99 -5.60
CA THR A 80 4.78 7.23 -6.31
C THR A 80 4.99 8.39 -7.29
N LEU A 81 4.85 8.11 -8.58
CA LEU A 81 5.04 9.12 -9.62
C LEU A 81 3.87 10.10 -9.67
N ASN A 82 4.13 11.32 -10.18
CA ASN A 82 3.14 12.38 -10.40
C ASN A 82 2.50 12.97 -9.13
N LEU A 83 3.00 12.63 -7.93
CA LEU A 83 2.59 13.27 -6.70
C LEU A 83 3.36 14.59 -6.48
N GLU A 84 2.74 15.70 -6.87
CA GLU A 84 3.28 17.06 -6.64
C GLU A 84 2.53 17.82 -5.54
N ASN A 85 1.21 17.62 -5.47
CA ASN A 85 0.32 18.30 -4.53
C ASN A 85 -0.55 17.23 -3.86
N GLN A 86 -0.12 16.75 -2.69
CA GLN A 86 -0.87 15.75 -1.95
C GLN A 86 -2.20 16.32 -1.46
N ASP A 87 -3.26 15.54 -1.62
CA ASP A 87 -4.60 15.89 -1.12
C ASP A 87 -4.55 16.03 0.42
N PRO A 88 -5.02 17.16 0.99
CA PRO A 88 -5.06 17.34 2.44
C PRO A 88 -5.95 16.31 3.16
N GLU A 89 -6.90 15.65 2.47
CA GLU A 89 -7.70 14.57 3.03
C GLU A 89 -6.93 13.23 3.08
N CYS A 90 -5.80 13.12 2.37
CA CYS A 90 -4.93 11.96 2.39
C CYS A 90 -3.80 12.17 3.41
N GLU A 91 -4.11 11.93 4.69
CA GLU A 91 -3.13 11.98 5.79
C GLU A 91 -2.30 10.68 5.84
N LEU A 92 -1.53 10.39 4.79
CA LEU A 92 -0.65 9.23 4.70
C LEU A 92 0.78 9.66 4.34
N ASP A 93 1.77 8.89 4.81
CA ASP A 93 3.17 9.03 4.38
C ASP A 93 3.37 8.34 3.02
N VAL A 94 2.97 9.03 1.96
CA VAL A 94 3.15 8.54 0.58
C VAL A 94 4.59 8.74 0.16
N VAL A 95 5.27 7.67 -0.25
CA VAL A 95 6.64 7.77 -0.79
C VAL A 95 6.57 8.47 -2.14
N HIS A 96 7.29 9.59 -2.30
CA HIS A 96 7.34 10.40 -3.52
C HIS A 96 8.72 11.06 -3.70
N GLY A 97 9.01 11.53 -4.92
CA GLY A 97 10.29 12.17 -5.27
C GLY A 97 11.42 11.17 -5.46
N GLU A 98 11.84 10.49 -4.39
CA GLU A 98 12.89 9.48 -4.39
C GLU A 98 12.46 8.17 -3.72
N ALA A 99 13.17 7.09 -4.03
CA ALA A 99 12.93 5.80 -3.40
C ALA A 99 13.31 5.86 -1.91
N ARG A 100 12.49 5.23 -1.06
CA ARG A 100 12.79 5.11 0.36
C ARG A 100 13.50 3.79 0.63
N HIS A 101 14.63 3.86 1.32
CA HIS A 101 15.41 2.69 1.71
C HIS A 101 15.25 2.40 3.20
N GLY A 102 15.19 1.12 3.55
CA GLY A 102 15.11 0.69 4.95
C GLY A 102 14.65 -0.75 5.08
N GLN A 103 14.90 -1.34 6.25
CA GLN A 103 14.40 -2.67 6.57
C GLN A 103 12.87 -2.64 6.72
N ILE A 104 12.17 -3.49 5.96
CA ILE A 104 10.71 -3.65 5.99
C ILE A 104 10.38 -5.08 6.44
N ASP A 105 10.13 -5.31 7.73
CA ASP A 105 9.84 -6.67 8.24
C ASP A 105 8.47 -7.18 7.79
N TYR A 106 7.46 -6.31 7.80
CA TYR A 106 6.10 -6.66 7.37
C TYR A 106 5.46 -5.54 6.57
N ALA A 107 4.74 -5.93 5.52
CA ALA A 107 4.04 -5.04 4.63
C ALA A 107 2.63 -5.57 4.32
N LEU A 108 1.76 -4.66 3.87
CA LEU A 108 0.47 -5.01 3.29
C LEU A 108 0.45 -4.73 1.78
N ASN A 109 -0.24 -5.58 1.03
CA ASN A 109 -0.71 -5.28 -0.32
C ASN A 109 -2.24 -5.19 -0.32
N ASN A 110 -2.78 -4.06 -0.80
CA ASN A 110 -4.21 -3.82 -0.90
C ASN A 110 -4.71 -4.01 -2.34
N SER A 111 -5.90 -4.59 -2.50
CA SER A 111 -6.58 -4.67 -3.78
C SER A 111 -8.08 -4.56 -3.61
N PHE A 112 -8.66 -3.53 -4.22
CA PHE A 112 -10.09 -3.24 -4.14
C PHE A 112 -10.70 -3.31 -5.54
N GLY A 113 -11.87 -3.93 -5.64
CA GLY A 113 -12.52 -4.17 -6.92
C GLY A 113 -13.95 -3.63 -6.93
N PHE A 114 -14.42 -3.26 -8.12
CA PHE A 114 -15.83 -2.98 -8.35
C PHE A 114 -16.72 -4.12 -7.82
N GLY A 115 -17.88 -3.78 -7.29
CA GLY A 115 -18.74 -4.73 -6.57
C GLY A 115 -18.44 -4.85 -5.08
N GLY A 116 -17.51 -4.04 -4.55
CA GLY A 116 -17.19 -3.99 -3.12
C GLY A 116 -16.27 -5.13 -2.66
N HIS A 117 -15.46 -5.65 -3.58
CA HIS A 117 -14.48 -6.68 -3.25
C HIS A 117 -13.26 -6.06 -2.57
N ASN A 118 -12.93 -6.55 -1.38
CA ASN A 118 -11.81 -6.02 -0.59
C ASN A 118 -10.84 -7.14 -0.21
N VAL A 119 -9.59 -7.04 -0.69
CA VAL A 119 -8.52 -8.00 -0.40
C VAL A 119 -7.33 -7.26 0.19
N ALA A 120 -6.73 -7.83 1.24
CA ALA A 120 -5.45 -7.39 1.79
C ALA A 120 -4.58 -8.61 2.08
N LEU A 121 -3.31 -8.58 1.66
CA LEU A 121 -2.33 -9.62 1.93
C LEU A 121 -1.26 -9.08 2.88
N ALA A 122 -0.92 -9.84 3.92
CA ALA A 122 0.23 -9.56 4.77
C ALA A 122 1.43 -10.35 4.25
N ILE A 123 2.54 -9.65 4.01
CA ILE A 123 3.79 -10.20 3.47
C ILE A 123 4.90 -9.87 4.47
N GLY A 124 5.67 -10.87 4.87
CA GLY A 124 6.77 -10.73 5.82
C GLY A 124 8.11 -11.10 5.21
N ARG A 125 9.19 -10.54 5.76
CA ARG A 125 10.56 -10.95 5.47
C ARG A 125 10.75 -12.41 5.87
N TYR A 126 11.56 -13.15 5.10
CA TYR A 126 11.95 -14.54 5.39
C TYR A 126 13.01 -14.61 6.49
#